data_AF-A0A6L9LND3-F1
#
_entry.id   AF-A0A6L9LND3-F1
#
_cell.length_a   1.000
_cell.length_b   1.000
_cell.length_c   1.000
_cell.angle_alpha   90.00
_cell.angle_beta   90.00
_cell.angle_gamma   90.00
#
_symmetry.space_group_name_H-M   'P 1'
#
loop_
_entity.id
_entity.type
_entity.pdbx_description
1 polymer ?
#
loop_
_entity_poly.entity_id
_entity_poly.type
_entity_poly.pdbx_seq_one_letter_code
_entity_poly.pdbx_strand_id
1 'polypeptide(L)' 'MKQSLKATAKENQRVAHQLIEASKKPYMVRDMPKTVLYLTPEQAAKRTDLIPQFITSTY' A
#
# COMPACT_ATOMS: atom_id res chain seq x y z
N MET A 1 13.32 -29.98 -17.04
CA MET A 1 12.66 -28.84 -16.37
C MET A 1 12.47 -29.20 -14.90
N LYS A 2 13.24 -28.60 -13.98
CA LYS A 2 13.04 -28.75 -12.52
C LYS A 2 13.38 -27.44 -11.80
N GLN A 3 12.31 -26.79 -11.34
CA GLN A 3 12.13 -26.03 -10.10
C GLN A 3 13.29 -25.19 -9.54
N SER A 4 13.10 -23.87 -9.67
CA SER A 4 13.15 -22.84 -8.62
C SER A 4 13.49 -23.30 -7.20
N LEU A 5 14.34 -22.52 -6.49
CA LEU A 5 14.13 -22.03 -5.11
C LEU A 5 15.44 -21.56 -4.46
N LYS A 6 16.07 -20.50 -4.96
CA LYS A 6 16.95 -19.63 -4.13
C LYS A 6 16.90 -18.21 -4.65
N ALA A 7 15.71 -17.61 -4.63
CA ALA A 7 15.65 -16.16 -4.51
C ALA A 7 16.38 -15.83 -3.20
N THR A 8 17.55 -15.21 -3.32
CA THR A 8 18.39 -14.78 -2.20
C THR A 8 17.51 -13.98 -1.22
N ALA A 9 17.75 -14.01 0.09
CA ALA A 9 16.89 -13.29 1.06
C ALA A 9 16.63 -11.82 0.66
N LYS A 10 17.61 -11.18 -0.01
CA LYS A 10 17.51 -9.85 -0.63
C LYS A 10 16.49 -9.74 -1.77
N GLU A 11 16.39 -10.75 -2.63
CA GLU A 11 15.43 -10.84 -3.72
C GLU A 11 14.01 -11.01 -3.15
N ASN A 12 13.83 -11.90 -2.18
CA ASN A 12 12.56 -12.08 -1.48
C ASN A 12 12.12 -10.80 -0.75
N GLN A 13 13.06 -10.10 -0.12
CA GLN A 13 12.79 -8.82 0.52
C GLN A 13 12.33 -7.77 -0.50
N ARG A 14 12.98 -7.68 -1.67
CA ARG A 14 12.56 -6.76 -2.75
C ARG A 14 11.16 -7.05 -3.25
N VAL A 15 10.85 -8.32 -3.53
CA VAL A 15 9.53 -8.75 -3.98
C VAL A 15 8.47 -8.43 -2.93
N ALA A 16 8.73 -8.74 -1.65
CA ALA A 16 7.82 -8.42 -0.56
C ALA A 16 7.57 -6.91 -0.42
N HIS A 17 8.62 -6.07 -0.55
CA HIS A 17 8.45 -4.61 -0.53
C HIS A 17 7.61 -4.12 -1.70
N GLN A 18 7.84 -4.63 -2.92
CA GLN A 18 7.05 -4.25 -4.09
C GLN A 18 5.56 -4.60 -3.93
N LEU A 19 5.26 -5.78 -3.35
CA LEU A 19 3.88 -6.19 -3.06
C LEU A 19 3.21 -5.27 -2.03
N ILE A 20 3.94 -4.86 -0.99
CA ILE A 20 3.43 -3.93 0.02
C ILE A 20 3.15 -2.57 -0.62
N GLU A 21 4.08 -2.02 -1.41
CA GLU A 21 3.88 -0.75 -2.11
C GLU A 21 2.68 -0.79 -3.05
N ALA A 22 2.50 -1.88 -3.81
CA ALA A 22 1.37 -2.07 -4.72
C ALA A 22 0.02 -2.21 -3.99
N SER A 23 0.02 -2.67 -2.74
CA SER A 23 -1.20 -2.82 -1.93
C SER A 23 -1.68 -1.53 -1.26
N LYS A 24 -0.88 -0.46 -1.31
CA LYS A 24 -1.24 0.83 -0.71
C LYS A 24 -2.39 1.47 -1.48
N LYS A 25 -3.31 2.07 -0.73
CA LYS A 25 -4.44 2.85 -1.24
C LYS A 25 -4.31 4.31 -0.79
N PRO A 26 -4.85 5.26 -1.55
CA PRO A 26 -4.84 6.66 -1.14
C PRO A 26 -5.88 6.92 -0.04
N TYR A 27 -5.47 7.68 0.97
CA TYR A 27 -6.30 8.15 2.08
C TYR A 27 -6.07 9.65 2.27
N MET A 28 -7.13 10.40 2.57
CA MET A 28 -7.02 11.81 2.95
C MET A 28 -6.97 11.96 4.46
N VAL A 29 -6.21 12.93 4.95
CA VAL A 29 -6.22 13.29 6.37
C VAL A 29 -7.34 14.31 6.61
N ARG A 30 -8.21 14.07 7.59
CA ARG A 30 -9.40 14.90 7.88
C ARG A 30 -9.06 16.38 8.07
N ASP A 31 -8.03 16.65 8.85
CA ASP A 31 -7.64 18.02 9.21
C ASP A 31 -6.60 18.61 8.24
N MET A 32 -6.20 17.85 7.20
CA MET A 32 -5.28 18.27 6.13
C MET A 32 -5.78 17.77 4.76
N PRO A 33 -6.84 18.37 4.21
CA PRO A 33 -7.51 17.88 2.99
C PRO A 33 -6.64 17.93 1.72
N LYS A 34 -5.50 18.63 1.76
CA LYS A 34 -4.51 18.67 0.67
C LYS A 34 -3.45 17.56 0.76
N THR A 35 -3.48 16.75 1.81
CA THR A 35 -2.50 15.70 2.06
C THR A 35 -3.11 14.34 1.77
N VAL A 36 -2.60 13.69 0.73
CA VAL A 36 -2.95 12.31 0.37
C VAL A 36 -1.82 11.38 0.82
N LEU A 37 -2.18 10.35 1.57
CA LEU A 37 -1.25 9.34 2.06
C LEU A 37 -1.56 8.00 1.39
N TYR A 38 -0.51 7.34 0.91
CA TYR A 38 -0.60 5.99 0.38
C TYR A 38 -0.27 5.00 1.49
N LEU A 39 -1.30 4.32 1.99
CA LEU A 39 -1.19 3.43 3.13
C LEU A 39 -1.79 2.07 2.79
N THR A 40 -1.24 1.02 3.38
CA THR A 40 -1.92 -0.28 3.37
C THR A 40 -3.19 -0.20 4.22
N PRO A 41 -4.21 -1.05 3.96
CA PRO A 41 -5.42 -1.08 4.78
C PRO A 41 -5.13 -1.26 6.28
N GLU A 42 -4.12 -2.06 6.63
CA GLU A 42 -3.69 -2.28 8.01
C GLU A 42 -3.06 -1.05 8.66
N GLN A 43 -2.27 -0.28 7.90
CA GLN A 43 -1.71 1.00 8.37
C GLN A 43 -2.82 2.06 8.52
N ALA A 44 -3.77 2.09 7.60
CA ALA A 44 -4.90 3.00 7.66
C ALA A 44 -5.83 2.70 8.84
N ALA A 45 -6.08 1.42 9.15
CA ALA A 45 -6.91 1.00 10.29
C ALA A 45 -6.36 1.45 11.65
N LYS A 46 -5.05 1.71 11.75
CA LYS A 46 -4.40 2.23 12.97
C LYS A 46 -4.58 3.74 13.14
N ARG A 47 -5.18 4.43 12.17
CA ARG A 47 -5.33 5.88 12.14
C ARG A 47 -6.80 6.28 12.14
N THR A 48 -7.17 7.11 13.09
CA THR A 48 -8.55 7.63 13.26
C THR A 48 -8.78 8.93 12.50
N ASP A 49 -7.72 9.56 12.00
CA ASP A 49 -7.72 10.85 11.31
C ASP A 49 -7.86 10.71 9.79
N LEU A 50 -7.99 9.48 9.28
CA LEU A 50 -8.08 9.21 7.85
C LEU A 50 -9.54 9.15 7.38
N ILE A 51 -9.77 9.76 6.22
CA ILE A 51 -10.99 9.65 5.45
C ILE A 51 -10.68 8.73 4.25
N PRO A 52 -11.42 7.62 4.08
CA PRO A 52 -11.30 6.79 2.88
C PRO A 52 -11.56 7.65 1.64
N GLN A 53 -10.58 7.71 0.73
CA GLN A 53 -10.80 8.42 -0.53
C GLN A 53 -11.59 7.48 -1.45
N PHE A 54 -12.83 7.85 -1.79
CA PHE A 54 -13.55 7.22 -2.89
C PHE A 54 -12.88 7.69 -4.17
N ILE A 55 -12.04 6.84 -4.78
CA ILE A 55 -11.68 7.02 -6.18
C ILE A 55 -12.95 6.64 -6.95
N THR A 56 -13.85 7.59 -7.17
CA THR A 56 -14.86 7.43 -8.21
C THR A 56 -14.08 7.35 -9.51
N SER A 57 -13.90 6.13 -10.01
CA SER A 57 -13.46 5.86 -11.37
C SER A 57 -14.53 6.46 -12.28
N THR A 58 -14.40 7.73 -12.61
CA THR A 58 -15.07 8.32 -13.77
C THR A 58 -14.34 7.80 -15.00
N TYR A 59 -14.92 6.75 -15.60
CA TYR A 59 -14.84 6.53 -17.04
C TYR A 59 -15.73 7.56 -17.76
#